data_AF-A0A077QPF2-F1
#
_entry.id   AF-A0A077QPF2-F1
#
_cell.length_a   1.000
_cell.length_b   1.000
_cell.length_c   1.000
_cell.angle_alpha   90.00
_cell.angle_beta   90.00
_cell.angle_gamma   90.00
#
_symmetry.space_group_name_H-M   'P 1'
#
loop_
_entity.id
_entity.type
_entity.pdbx_description
1 polymer ?
#
loop_
_entity_poly.entity_id
_entity_poly.type
_entity_poly.pdbx_seq_one_letter_code
_entity_poly.pdbx_strand_id
1 'polypeptide(L)'
;MPFKPPFTQKFSPNDLIYGLQLQRTIYARLLRIEIRLEQYNVRASIIDQYVVPREVDIIKTGQRQFYNMTLPQNLHYFQNFLSHLSEHPKYRTALTYPNEHPSRISGRKCKGSLSWITIGNNNLTEDMHIHFILDDIDMEYVVKKKEYPGAESNVTASELRWIFRNKEHPQVKRKIQFWKNLEPTIPPWEESGAVLWREYIPRNLPVGFVGLP
;
A
#
# COMPACT_ATOMS: atom_id res chain seq x y z
N MET A 1 4.99 -15.00 -0.05
CA MET A 1 4.13 -14.86 -1.23
C MET A 1 4.90 -14.24 -2.40
N PRO A 2 5.23 -15.00 -3.45
CA PRO A 2 6.11 -14.49 -4.47
C PRO A 2 5.34 -13.74 -5.58
N PHE A 3 6.01 -12.83 -6.28
CA PHE A 3 5.61 -12.37 -7.62
C PHE A 3 5.40 -13.51 -8.63
N LYS A 4 5.79 -14.74 -8.28
CA LYS A 4 5.68 -15.93 -9.11
C LYS A 4 5.01 -17.04 -8.30
N PRO A 5 4.45 -18.07 -8.96
CA PRO A 5 3.90 -19.23 -8.28
C PRO A 5 4.91 -19.92 -7.33
N PRO A 6 4.45 -20.62 -6.28
CA PRO A 6 3.05 -20.83 -5.93
C PRO A 6 2.43 -19.58 -5.26
N PHE A 7 1.25 -19.20 -5.73
CA PHE A 7 0.46 -18.11 -5.16
C PHE A 7 -0.34 -18.58 -3.95
N THR A 8 -0.56 -17.69 -2.97
CA THR A 8 -1.56 -17.94 -1.94
C THR A 8 -2.95 -17.77 -2.52
N GLN A 9 -3.90 -18.60 -2.08
CA GLN A 9 -5.33 -18.47 -2.36
C GLN A 9 -6.11 -17.86 -1.19
N LYS A 10 -5.41 -17.53 -0.09
CA LYS A 10 -5.99 -17.06 1.16
C LYS A 10 -5.39 -15.72 1.56
N PHE A 11 -6.23 -14.93 2.23
CA PHE A 11 -5.83 -13.71 2.92
C PHE A 11 -5.70 -14.04 4.39
N SER A 12 -4.59 -13.62 4.99
CA SER A 12 -4.34 -13.75 6.42
C SER A 12 -4.92 -12.51 7.13
N PRO A 13 -5.33 -12.62 8.41
CA PRO A 13 -5.85 -11.48 9.18
C PRO A 13 -4.92 -10.27 9.27
N ASN A 14 -3.64 -10.47 8.94
CA ASN A 14 -2.55 -9.51 9.10
C ASN A 14 -2.16 -8.84 7.79
N ASP A 15 -2.75 -9.28 6.68
CA ASP A 15 -2.45 -8.81 5.34
C ASP A 15 -3.16 -7.47 5.05
N LEU A 16 -2.52 -6.64 4.23
CA LEU A 16 -3.11 -5.40 3.73
C LEU A 16 -3.49 -5.51 2.25
N ILE A 17 -4.67 -4.99 1.94
CA ILE A 17 -5.18 -4.94 0.58
C ILE A 17 -4.99 -3.54 0.00
N TYR A 18 -4.37 -3.51 -1.18
CA TYR A 18 -4.10 -2.33 -2.00
C TYR A 18 -4.83 -2.45 -3.35
N GLY A 19 -4.99 -1.33 -4.03
CA GLY A 19 -5.78 -1.23 -5.26
C GLY A 19 -6.82 -0.12 -5.18
N LEU A 20 -7.69 -0.06 -6.20
CA LEU A 20 -8.80 0.90 -6.23
C LEU A 20 -9.82 0.60 -5.12
N GLN A 21 -10.43 1.64 -4.54
CA GLN A 21 -11.33 1.50 -3.39
C GLN A 21 -12.49 0.52 -3.65
N LEU A 22 -13.19 0.67 -4.77
CA LEU A 22 -14.30 -0.20 -5.13
C LEU A 22 -13.87 -1.68 -5.23
N GLN A 23 -12.71 -1.93 -5.85
CA GLN A 23 -12.20 -3.28 -6.05
C GLN A 23 -11.74 -3.93 -4.74
N ARG A 24 -11.10 -3.15 -3.84
CA ARG A 24 -10.80 -3.63 -2.47
C ARG A 24 -12.06 -4.08 -1.74
N THR A 25 -13.15 -3.32 -1.84
CA THR A 25 -14.44 -3.67 -1.22
C THR A 25 -15.06 -4.94 -1.83
N ILE A 26 -14.97 -5.11 -3.15
CA ILE A 26 -15.46 -6.32 -3.83
C ILE A 26 -14.69 -7.56 -3.37
N TYR A 27 -13.36 -7.51 -3.40
CA TYR A 27 -12.50 -8.61 -2.97
C TYR A 27 -12.73 -8.99 -1.51
N ALA A 28 -12.82 -7.98 -0.64
CA ALA A 28 -13.15 -8.16 0.76
C ALA A 28 -14.40 -9.01 0.96
N ARG A 29 -15.48 -8.63 0.27
CA ARG A 29 -16.78 -9.28 0.39
C ARG A 29 -16.77 -10.69 -0.19
N LEU A 30 -16.24 -10.85 -1.40
CA LEU A 30 -16.33 -12.12 -2.13
C LEU A 30 -15.39 -13.19 -1.57
N LEU A 31 -14.21 -12.80 -1.11
CA LEU A 31 -13.23 -13.71 -0.52
C LEU A 31 -13.46 -13.91 0.99
N ARG A 32 -14.59 -13.39 1.50
CA ARG A 32 -14.99 -13.45 2.92
C ARG A 32 -13.88 -12.98 3.87
N ILE A 33 -13.08 -12.02 3.41
CA ILE A 33 -12.17 -11.30 4.28
C ILE A 33 -13.08 -10.48 5.19
N GLU A 34 -13.00 -10.68 6.50
CA GLU A 34 -13.80 -9.92 7.46
C GLU A 34 -13.36 -8.44 7.51
N ILE A 35 -13.54 -7.69 6.42
CA ILE A 35 -13.31 -6.25 6.40
C ILE A 35 -14.57 -5.59 6.93
N ARG A 36 -14.69 -5.58 8.25
CA ARG A 36 -15.75 -4.84 8.92
C ARG A 36 -15.28 -3.40 9.12
N LEU A 37 -15.40 -2.59 8.06
CA LEU A 37 -14.99 -1.18 8.02
C LEU A 37 -15.63 -0.33 9.14
N GLU A 38 -16.75 -0.80 9.69
CA GLU A 38 -17.55 -0.07 10.68
C GLU A 38 -17.49 -0.66 12.09
N GLN A 39 -16.68 -1.67 12.38
CA GLN A 39 -16.65 -2.28 13.72
C GLN A 39 -15.38 -1.89 14.49
N TYR A 40 -15.61 -1.35 15.69
CA TYR A 40 -14.60 -1.16 16.71
C TYR A 40 -14.10 -2.57 17.11
N ASN A 41 -12.78 -2.80 17.05
CA ASN A 41 -12.06 -4.07 17.33
C ASN A 41 -11.57 -4.89 16.13
N VAL A 42 -11.69 -4.40 14.90
CA VAL A 42 -11.13 -5.12 13.74
C VAL A 42 -9.71 -4.63 13.48
N ARG A 43 -8.80 -5.57 13.22
CA ARG A 43 -7.45 -5.25 12.76
C ARG A 43 -7.52 -4.64 11.35
N ALA A 44 -6.66 -3.67 11.06
CA ALA A 44 -6.65 -3.03 9.75
C ALA A 44 -6.28 -4.04 8.64
N SER A 45 -7.14 -4.16 7.64
CA SER A 45 -6.96 -5.00 6.44
C SER A 45 -6.81 -4.17 5.17
N ILE A 46 -7.06 -2.85 5.24
CA ILE A 46 -6.72 -1.89 4.19
C ILE A 46 -5.89 -0.76 4.76
N ILE A 47 -4.99 -0.20 3.96
CA ILE A 47 -4.09 0.87 4.43
C ILE A 47 -4.83 2.14 4.88
N ASP A 48 -6.02 2.41 4.34
CA ASP A 48 -6.83 3.57 4.69
C ASP A 48 -7.24 3.57 6.18
N GLN A 49 -7.27 2.40 6.82
CA GLN A 49 -7.58 2.27 8.26
C GLN A 49 -6.44 2.74 9.16
N TYR A 50 -5.20 2.75 8.68
CA TYR A 50 -4.10 3.41 9.38
C TYR A 50 -4.20 4.90 9.12
N VAL A 51 -4.66 5.65 10.12
CA VAL A 51 -4.81 7.12 10.03
C VAL A 51 -3.61 7.78 10.69
N VAL A 52 -2.85 8.57 9.94
CA VAL A 52 -1.79 9.39 10.55
C VAL A 52 -2.42 10.62 11.22
N PRO A 53 -1.82 11.19 12.28
CA PRO A 53 -2.40 12.32 13.02
C PRO A 53 -2.89 13.47 12.13
N ARG A 54 -2.18 13.75 11.03
CA ARG A 54 -2.54 14.82 10.08
C ARG A 54 -3.82 14.56 9.29
N GLU A 55 -4.23 13.31 9.11
CA GLU A 55 -5.48 12.97 8.42
C GLU A 55 -6.71 13.16 9.31
N VAL A 56 -6.54 13.16 10.65
CA VAL A 56 -7.61 13.32 11.64
C VAL A 56 -8.27 14.70 11.52
N ASP A 57 -7.47 15.74 11.31
CA ASP A 57 -7.96 17.12 11.20
C ASP A 57 -8.65 17.39 9.86
N ILE A 58 -8.36 16.58 8.84
CA ILE A 58 -8.79 16.80 7.46
C ILE A 58 -10.09 16.05 7.14
N ILE A 59 -10.27 14.84 7.69
CA ILE A 59 -11.34 13.93 7.29
C ILE A 59 -12.18 13.55 8.51
N LYS A 60 -13.49 13.83 8.48
CA LYS A 60 -14.43 13.45 9.56
C LYS A 60 -14.42 11.95 9.88
N THR A 61 -14.22 11.10 8.88
CA THR A 61 -14.10 9.64 9.08
C THR A 61 -12.76 9.22 9.71
N GLY A 62 -11.72 10.06 9.58
CA GLY A 62 -10.38 9.82 10.11
C GLY A 62 -10.34 9.80 11.64
N GLN A 63 -11.13 10.63 12.33
CA GLN A 63 -11.22 10.63 13.79
C GLN A 63 -11.63 9.25 14.36
N ARG A 64 -12.65 8.64 13.77
CA ARG A 64 -13.15 7.33 14.19
C ARG A 64 -12.11 6.23 13.94
N GLN A 65 -11.49 6.23 12.76
CA GLN A 65 -10.48 5.25 12.40
C GLN A 65 -9.21 5.40 13.26
N PHE A 66 -8.79 6.64 13.55
CA PHE A 66 -7.69 6.92 14.45
C PHE A 66 -7.97 6.34 15.84
N TYR A 67 -9.16 6.60 16.41
CA TYR A 67 -9.56 6.00 17.68
C TYR A 67 -9.43 4.46 17.67
N ASN A 68 -9.89 3.78 16.61
CA ASN A 68 -9.74 2.32 16.46
C ASN A 68 -8.29 1.84 16.48
N MET A 69 -7.38 2.61 15.86
CA MET A 69 -5.95 2.30 15.84
C MET A 69 -5.27 2.59 17.18
N THR A 70 -5.88 3.41 18.04
CA THR A 70 -5.39 3.65 19.41
C THR A 70 -5.87 2.61 20.44
N LEU A 71 -6.79 1.70 20.07
CA LEU A 71 -7.23 0.62 20.95
C LEU A 71 -6.07 -0.34 21.29
N PRO A 72 -5.98 -0.89 22.53
CA PRO A 72 -4.84 -1.68 22.98
C PRO A 72 -4.40 -2.80 22.03
N GLN A 73 -5.35 -3.52 21.44
CA GLN A 73 -5.08 -4.62 20.52
C GLN A 73 -4.48 -4.19 19.17
N ASN A 74 -4.69 -2.94 18.74
CA ASN A 74 -4.17 -2.40 17.48
C ASN A 74 -2.98 -1.46 17.68
N LEU A 75 -2.80 -0.98 18.92
CA LEU A 75 -1.88 0.08 19.27
C LEU A 75 -0.44 -0.23 18.87
N HIS A 76 0.00 -1.47 19.04
CA HIS A 76 1.36 -1.88 18.72
C HIS A 76 1.65 -1.84 17.20
N TYR A 77 0.72 -2.25 16.34
CA TYR A 77 0.84 -2.05 14.88
C TYR A 77 0.85 -0.57 14.51
N PHE A 78 -0.02 0.20 15.16
CA PHE A 78 -0.11 1.63 14.89
C PHE A 78 1.18 2.37 15.25
N GLN A 79 1.68 2.15 16.47
CA GLN A 79 2.93 2.75 16.95
C GLN A 79 4.12 2.31 16.11
N ASN A 80 4.20 1.03 15.76
CA ASN A 80 5.29 0.52 14.93
C ASN A 80 5.26 1.15 13.52
N PHE A 81 4.07 1.30 12.92
CA PHE A 81 3.92 1.99 11.65
C PHE A 81 4.33 3.47 11.74
N LEU A 82 3.91 4.18 12.79
CA LEU A 82 4.29 5.59 12.99
C LEU A 82 5.80 5.75 13.23
N SER A 83 6.43 4.83 13.97
CA SER A 83 7.90 4.82 14.15
C SER A 83 8.61 4.59 12.82
N HIS A 84 8.14 3.62 12.03
CA HIS A 84 8.70 3.39 10.69
C HIS A 84 8.59 4.65 9.83
N LEU A 85 7.43 5.33 9.84
CA LEU A 85 7.27 6.58 9.09
C LEU A 85 8.22 7.67 9.60
N SER A 86 8.29 7.92 10.91
CA SER A 86 9.09 9.02 11.48
C SER A 86 10.58 8.88 11.19
N GLU A 87 11.09 7.66 11.18
CA GLU A 87 12.48 7.33 10.88
C GLU A 87 12.76 7.28 9.36
N HIS A 88 11.73 7.05 8.53
CA HIS A 88 11.93 6.90 7.09
C HIS A 88 12.32 8.23 6.42
N PRO A 89 13.47 8.31 5.71
CA PRO A 89 14.02 9.58 5.21
C PRO A 89 13.05 10.31 4.25
N LYS A 90 12.26 9.55 3.49
CA LYS A 90 11.32 10.07 2.49
C LYS A 90 9.88 10.25 2.98
N TYR A 91 9.44 9.47 3.98
CA TYR A 91 8.01 9.34 4.31
C TYR A 91 7.64 9.91 5.67
N ARG A 92 8.62 10.26 6.51
CA ARG A 92 8.44 11.03 7.76
C ARG A 92 7.62 12.30 7.59
N THR A 93 7.67 12.87 6.40
CA THR A 93 6.96 14.09 6.02
C THR A 93 5.44 13.90 5.96
N ALA A 94 4.92 12.66 5.98
CA ALA A 94 3.50 12.39 6.21
C ALA A 94 3.03 12.78 7.63
N LEU A 95 3.95 12.92 8.59
CA LEU A 95 3.64 13.26 9.98
C LEU A 95 3.88 14.75 10.28
N THR A 96 4.88 15.36 9.64
CA THR A 96 5.47 16.62 10.13
C THR A 96 5.07 17.89 9.39
N TYR A 97 4.54 17.86 8.17
CA TYR A 97 4.27 19.06 7.37
C TYR A 97 2.82 19.55 7.51
N PRO A 98 2.56 20.68 8.21
CA PRO A 98 1.19 21.11 8.55
C PRO A 98 0.38 21.67 7.37
N ASN A 99 1.03 22.12 6.29
CA ASN A 99 0.36 22.79 5.15
C ASN A 99 0.37 21.96 3.87
N GLU A 100 0.52 20.64 3.98
CA GLU A 100 0.60 19.78 2.81
C GLU A 100 -0.77 19.32 2.33
N HIS A 101 -0.96 19.30 1.02
CA HIS A 101 -2.22 18.85 0.43
C HIS A 101 -2.56 17.40 0.88
N PRO A 102 -3.81 17.10 1.28
CA PRO A 102 -4.22 15.81 1.81
C PRO A 102 -3.77 14.61 0.95
N SER A 103 -3.93 14.72 -0.37
CA SER A 103 -3.53 13.64 -1.30
C SER A 103 -2.02 13.33 -1.27
N ARG A 104 -1.16 14.30 -0.94
CA ARG A 104 0.28 14.08 -0.79
C ARG A 104 0.58 13.37 0.52
N ILE A 105 -0.12 13.72 1.60
CA ILE A 105 -0.04 13.04 2.90
C ILE A 105 -0.43 11.57 2.72
N SER A 106 -1.61 11.30 2.17
CA SER A 106 -2.10 9.93 1.93
C SER A 106 -1.18 9.16 0.99
N GLY A 107 -0.70 9.77 -0.10
CA GLY A 107 0.26 9.13 -0.98
C GLY A 107 1.56 8.72 -0.28
N ARG A 108 2.10 9.56 0.61
CA ARG A 108 3.30 9.22 1.38
C ARG A 108 3.04 8.16 2.43
N LYS A 109 1.92 8.25 3.15
CA LYS A 109 1.47 7.24 4.10
C LYS A 109 1.41 5.86 3.44
N CYS A 110 0.73 5.75 2.30
CA CYS A 110 0.57 4.46 1.64
C CYS A 110 1.88 3.88 1.13
N LYS A 111 2.74 4.69 0.50
CA LYS A 111 4.09 4.23 0.10
C LYS A 111 4.98 3.91 1.30
N GLY A 112 4.80 4.63 2.41
CA GLY A 112 5.45 4.36 3.68
C GLY A 112 5.02 3.03 4.28
N SER A 113 3.75 2.67 4.17
CA SER A 113 3.25 1.37 4.60
C SER A 113 3.75 0.22 3.71
N LEU A 114 3.80 0.41 2.39
CA LEU A 114 4.47 -0.55 1.50
C LEU A 114 5.91 -0.80 1.95
N SER A 115 6.65 0.28 2.23
CA SER A 115 8.01 0.17 2.76
C SER A 115 8.06 -0.49 4.14
N TRP A 116 7.12 -0.19 5.03
CA TRP A 116 7.04 -0.72 6.39
C TRP A 116 6.86 -2.22 6.39
N ILE A 117 5.89 -2.72 5.63
CA ILE A 117 5.60 -4.15 5.54
C ILE A 117 6.70 -4.90 4.79
N THR A 118 7.19 -4.33 3.69
CA THR A 118 8.13 -5.06 2.83
C THR A 118 9.59 -4.90 3.25
N ILE A 119 10.07 -3.66 3.35
CA ILE A 119 11.50 -3.38 3.55
C ILE A 119 11.82 -3.17 5.03
N GLY A 120 10.82 -2.80 5.85
CA GLY A 120 10.98 -2.63 7.29
C GLY A 120 11.52 -3.90 7.94
N ASN A 121 12.54 -3.72 8.77
CA ASN A 121 13.18 -4.82 9.49
C ASN A 121 12.61 -4.89 10.92
N ASN A 122 11.41 -5.45 11.07
CA ASN A 122 10.80 -5.67 12.37
C ASN A 122 9.96 -6.95 12.39
N ASN A 123 9.93 -7.62 13.54
CA ASN A 123 9.22 -8.89 13.74
C ASN A 123 7.70 -8.73 13.60
N LEU A 124 7.17 -7.53 13.85
CA LEU A 124 5.73 -7.29 13.85
C LEU A 124 5.10 -7.35 12.45
N THR A 125 5.90 -7.10 11.43
CA THR A 125 5.48 -7.15 10.02
C THR A 125 5.94 -8.42 9.32
N GLU A 126 6.58 -9.37 10.03
CA GLU A 126 7.18 -10.55 9.40
C GLU A 126 6.15 -11.42 8.67
N ASP A 127 4.98 -11.59 9.28
CA ASP A 127 3.86 -12.37 8.77
C ASP A 127 2.87 -11.55 7.93
N MET A 128 3.06 -10.23 7.85
CA MET A 128 2.21 -9.33 7.06
C MET A 128 2.59 -9.40 5.57
N HIS A 129 1.56 -9.54 4.73
CA HIS A 129 1.71 -9.48 3.27
C HIS A 129 0.81 -8.40 2.66
N ILE A 130 1.08 -8.08 1.41
CA ILE A 130 0.32 -7.13 0.61
C ILE A 130 -0.34 -7.87 -0.54
N HIS A 131 -1.65 -7.68 -0.65
CA HIS A 131 -2.46 -8.13 -1.77
C HIS A 131 -2.82 -6.91 -2.62
N PHE A 132 -2.27 -6.82 -3.82
CA PHE A 132 -2.48 -5.68 -4.70
C PHE A 132 -3.45 -6.06 -5.83
N ILE A 133 -4.63 -5.48 -5.80
CA ILE A 133 -5.69 -5.73 -6.80
C ILE A 133 -5.45 -4.84 -8.01
N LEU A 134 -5.40 -5.46 -9.19
CA LEU A 134 -5.11 -4.82 -10.47
C LEU A 134 -6.38 -4.46 -11.27
N ASP A 135 -7.56 -4.92 -10.83
CA ASP A 135 -8.81 -4.69 -11.53
C ASP A 135 -9.13 -3.20 -11.67
N ASP A 136 -9.64 -2.84 -12.84
CA ASP A 136 -9.97 -1.47 -13.29
C ASP A 136 -8.81 -0.45 -13.27
N ILE A 137 -7.57 -0.89 -13.00
CA ILE A 137 -6.40 -0.01 -13.11
C ILE A 137 -6.02 0.14 -14.59
N ASP A 138 -6.17 1.35 -15.12
CA ASP A 138 -5.59 1.72 -16.41
C ASP A 138 -4.05 1.80 -16.31
N MET A 139 -3.38 0.74 -16.76
CA MET A 139 -1.92 0.61 -16.72
C MET A 139 -1.20 1.65 -17.57
N GLU A 140 -1.77 2.08 -18.69
CA GLU A 140 -1.15 3.11 -19.54
C GLU A 140 -1.06 4.42 -18.77
N TYR A 141 -2.12 4.75 -18.05
CA TYR A 141 -2.16 5.90 -17.16
C TYR A 141 -1.12 5.86 -16.05
N VAL A 142 -1.02 4.70 -15.39
CA VAL A 142 -0.06 4.47 -14.30
C VAL A 142 1.36 4.67 -14.81
N VAL A 143 1.69 4.05 -15.94
CA VAL A 143 3.03 4.08 -16.54
C VAL A 143 3.38 5.47 -17.06
N LYS A 144 2.49 6.10 -17.85
CA LYS A 144 2.75 7.40 -18.46
C LYS A 144 2.57 8.58 -17.49
N LYS A 145 2.09 8.33 -16.27
CA LYS A 145 1.79 9.35 -15.24
C LYS A 145 0.88 10.46 -15.79
N LYS A 146 -0.13 10.08 -16.57
CA LYS A 146 -1.18 11.00 -17.00
C LYS A 146 -1.96 11.48 -15.74
N GLU A 147 -2.74 12.57 -15.81
CA GLU A 147 -3.53 13.12 -14.69
C GLU A 147 -5.00 12.70 -14.76
N TYR A 148 -5.49 11.78 -13.93
CA TYR A 148 -6.80 11.17 -14.18
C TYR A 148 -7.90 12.24 -14.08
N PRO A 149 -8.96 12.17 -14.92
CA PRO A 149 -10.16 12.95 -14.66
C PRO A 149 -10.73 12.51 -13.31
N GLY A 150 -10.52 13.32 -12.26
CA GLY A 150 -10.79 12.94 -10.86
C GLY A 150 -9.53 12.45 -10.11
N ALA A 151 -9.29 13.00 -8.92
CA ALA A 151 -8.01 12.91 -8.22
C ALA A 151 -7.69 11.56 -7.53
N GLU A 152 -8.63 10.61 -7.50
CA GLU A 152 -8.60 9.42 -6.62
C GLU A 152 -7.58 8.35 -7.03
N SER A 153 -7.35 8.17 -8.32
CA SER A 153 -6.48 7.13 -8.90
C SER A 153 -4.98 7.45 -8.84
N ASN A 154 -4.60 8.66 -8.39
CA ASN A 154 -3.19 9.05 -8.27
C ASN A 154 -2.44 8.28 -7.18
N VAL A 155 -3.12 7.91 -6.08
CA VAL A 155 -2.48 7.20 -4.96
C VAL A 155 -2.15 5.77 -5.36
N THR A 156 -3.15 4.99 -5.81
CA THR A 156 -2.96 3.60 -6.30
C THR A 156 -1.93 3.52 -7.42
N ALA A 157 -1.98 4.46 -8.39
CA ALA A 157 -0.95 4.53 -9.42
C ALA A 157 0.46 4.77 -8.84
N SER A 158 0.57 5.62 -7.81
CA SER A 158 1.85 5.91 -7.15
C SER A 158 2.40 4.73 -6.34
N GLU A 159 1.51 3.93 -5.74
CA GLU A 159 1.82 2.69 -5.03
C GLU A 159 2.32 1.63 -6.00
N LEU A 160 1.60 1.37 -7.10
CA LEU A 160 2.01 0.38 -8.10
C LEU A 160 3.36 0.73 -8.73
N ARG A 161 3.57 2.01 -9.06
CA ARG A 161 4.88 2.54 -9.47
C ARG A 161 5.95 2.39 -8.40
N TRP A 162 5.60 2.48 -7.12
CA TRP A 162 6.55 2.23 -6.03
C TRP A 162 6.96 0.77 -6.02
N ILE A 163 6.02 -0.15 -6.15
CA ILE A 163 6.33 -1.58 -6.21
C ILE A 163 7.22 -1.88 -7.41
N PHE A 164 6.89 -1.39 -8.60
CA PHE A 164 7.72 -1.59 -9.80
C PHE A 164 9.17 -1.10 -9.64
N ARG A 165 9.37 0.06 -8.97
CA ARG A 165 10.72 0.58 -8.71
C ARG A 165 11.51 -0.29 -7.75
N ASN A 166 10.84 -0.91 -6.77
CA ASN A 166 11.48 -1.75 -5.75
C ASN A 166 11.33 -3.24 -6.04
N LYS A 167 10.89 -3.62 -7.25
CA LYS A 167 10.55 -5.00 -7.62
C LYS A 167 11.72 -5.96 -7.49
N GLU A 168 12.95 -5.48 -7.56
CA GLU A 168 14.15 -6.30 -7.39
C GLU A 168 14.51 -6.58 -5.93
N HIS A 169 13.93 -5.84 -4.97
CA HIS A 169 14.19 -6.04 -3.55
C HIS A 169 13.61 -7.40 -3.09
N PRO A 170 14.41 -8.30 -2.47
CA PRO A 170 13.95 -9.66 -2.13
C PRO A 170 12.69 -9.69 -1.26
N GLN A 171 12.61 -8.79 -0.28
CA GLN A 171 11.43 -8.71 0.58
C GLN A 171 10.18 -8.21 -0.15
N VAL A 172 10.34 -7.32 -1.13
CA VAL A 172 9.21 -6.85 -1.95
C VAL A 172 8.68 -8.02 -2.78
N LYS A 173 9.58 -8.77 -3.43
CA LYS A 173 9.20 -10.00 -4.17
C LYS A 173 8.51 -11.02 -3.28
N ARG A 174 8.91 -11.15 -2.01
CA ARG A 174 8.42 -12.16 -1.06
C ARG A 174 7.13 -11.79 -0.35
N LYS A 175 6.79 -10.50 -0.24
CA LYS A 175 5.67 -10.03 0.57
C LYS A 175 4.50 -9.47 -0.23
N ILE A 176 4.61 -9.36 -1.56
CA ILE A 176 3.55 -8.79 -2.40
C ILE A 176 3.03 -9.84 -3.38
N GLN A 177 1.70 -10.00 -3.42
CA GLN A 177 1.00 -10.77 -4.44
C GLN A 177 0.02 -9.89 -5.21
N PHE A 178 -0.09 -10.11 -6.52
CA PHE A 178 -1.05 -9.42 -7.38
C PHE A 178 -2.30 -10.26 -7.60
N TRP A 179 -3.41 -9.56 -7.78
CA TRP A 179 -4.72 -10.18 -8.04
C TRP A 179 -5.41 -9.49 -9.21
N LYS A 180 -6.10 -10.27 -10.03
CA LYS A 180 -6.92 -9.77 -11.13
C LYS A 180 -8.07 -10.75 -11.37
N ASN A 181 -9.28 -10.25 -11.60
CA ASN A 181 -10.48 -11.07 -11.81
C ASN A 181 -10.69 -12.13 -10.70
N LEU A 182 -10.48 -11.73 -9.44
CA LEU A 182 -10.55 -12.60 -8.24
C LEU A 182 -9.49 -13.72 -8.16
N GLU A 183 -8.53 -13.76 -9.06
CA GLU A 183 -7.47 -14.77 -9.07
C GLU A 183 -6.08 -14.16 -8.82
N PRO A 184 -5.17 -14.89 -8.16
CA PRO A 184 -3.77 -14.50 -8.09
C PRO A 184 -3.14 -14.45 -9.47
N THR A 185 -2.28 -13.47 -9.71
CA THR A 185 -1.62 -13.27 -11.00
C THR A 185 -0.18 -12.80 -10.84
N ILE A 186 0.56 -12.85 -11.94
CA ILE A 186 1.92 -12.31 -12.04
C ILE A 186 1.88 -10.77 -12.04
N PRO A 187 3.02 -10.11 -11.73
CA PRO A 187 3.08 -8.67 -11.78
C PRO A 187 2.73 -8.08 -13.15
N PRO A 188 2.14 -6.87 -13.20
CA PRO A 188 1.67 -6.27 -14.45
C PRO A 188 2.79 -5.81 -15.40
N TRP A 189 4.06 -5.94 -15.01
CA TRP A 189 5.23 -5.65 -15.83
C TRP A 189 5.90 -6.91 -16.40
N GLU A 190 5.34 -8.08 -16.13
CA GLU A 190 5.75 -9.32 -16.77
C GLU A 190 4.94 -9.54 -18.05
N GLU A 191 5.40 -10.47 -18.90
CA GLU A 191 4.72 -10.88 -20.14
C GLU A 191 4.30 -9.70 -21.03
N SER A 192 3.03 -9.64 -21.43
CA SER A 192 2.48 -8.61 -22.32
C SER A 192 2.61 -7.19 -21.75
N GLY A 193 2.64 -7.05 -20.42
CA GLY A 193 2.82 -5.77 -19.75
C GLY A 193 4.24 -5.23 -19.80
N ALA A 194 5.23 -6.07 -20.08
CA ALA A 194 6.65 -5.66 -20.09
C ALA A 194 6.92 -4.55 -21.10
N VAL A 195 6.27 -4.56 -22.27
CA VAL A 195 6.44 -3.54 -23.31
C VAL A 195 6.02 -2.17 -22.78
N LEU A 196 4.83 -2.09 -22.18
CA LEU A 196 4.30 -0.86 -21.62
C LEU A 196 5.18 -0.36 -20.46
N TRP A 197 5.52 -1.24 -19.51
CA TRP A 197 6.30 -0.84 -18.33
C TRP A 197 7.74 -0.43 -18.62
N ARG A 198 8.30 -0.75 -19.80
CA ARG A 198 9.59 -0.19 -20.26
C ARG A 198 9.52 1.32 -20.53
N GLU A 199 8.33 1.85 -20.82
CA GLU A 199 8.12 3.30 -21.00
C GLU A 199 8.15 4.06 -19.66
N TYR A 200 8.03 3.36 -18.53
CA TYR A 200 8.03 3.99 -17.22
C TYR A 200 9.43 4.45 -16.82
N ILE A 201 9.67 5.77 -16.88
CA ILE A 201 10.91 6.38 -16.40
C ILE A 201 10.72 6.91 -14.97
N PRO A 202 11.35 6.29 -13.95
CA PRO A 202 11.27 6.77 -12.57
C PRO A 202 12.07 8.07 -12.41
N ARG A 203 11.47 9.07 -11.74
CA ARG A 203 12.19 10.32 -11.40
C ARG A 203 13.13 10.17 -10.19
N ASN A 204 13.00 9.08 -9.44
CA ASN A 204 13.75 8.81 -8.21
C ASN A 204 14.16 7.33 -8.22
N LEU A 205 15.38 7.04 -7.78
CA LEU A 205 15.92 5.69 -7.62
C LEU A 205 15.14 4.88 -6.54
N PRO A 206 15.27 3.55 -6.53
CA PRO A 206 14.65 2.67 -5.52
C PRO A 206 15.07 3.02 -4.10
N VAL A 207 14.23 2.69 -3.12
CA VAL A 207 14.57 2.86 -1.70
C VAL A 207 15.66 1.83 -1.36
N GLY A 208 16.84 2.31 -0.94
CA GLY A 208 18.01 1.45 -0.64
C GLY A 208 19.18 1.57 -1.63
N PHE A 209 19.04 2.30 -2.74
CA PHE A 209 20.16 2.64 -3.65
C PHE A 209 20.89 3.93 -3.23
N VAL A 210 20.93 4.23 -1.93
CA VAL A 210 21.83 5.27 -1.38
C VAL A 210 23.00 4.52 -0.77
N GLY A 211 23.97 4.19 -1.63
CA GLY A 211 25.20 3.49 -1.24
C GLY A 211 25.71 2.57 -2.35
N LEU A 212 26.67 3.09 -3.12
CA LEU A 212 27.82 2.45 -3.80
C LEU A 212 28.05 3.01 -5.22
N PRO A 213 29.26 3.49 -5.53
CA PRO A 213 30.12 4.43 -4.81
C PRO A 213 29.82 5.90 -5.16
#